data_AF-A0A3D1RRW1-F1
#
_entry.id   AF-A0A3D1RRW1-F1
#
_cell.length_a   1.000
_cell.length_b   1.000
_cell.length_c   1.000
_cell.angle_alpha   90.00
_cell.angle_beta   90.00
_cell.angle_gamma   90.00
#
_symmetry.space_group_name_H-M   'P 1'
#
loop_
_entity.id
_entity.type
_entity.pdbx_description
1 polymer ?
#
loop_
_entity_poly.entity_id
_entity_poly.type
_entity_poly.pdbx_seq_one_letter_code
_entity_poly.pdbx_strand_id
1 'polypeptide(L)' 'ISTLIRGFREGEQTIIISTHEIAEIENIIDEVVFIDNGRIKLIGNAEDLRQERAMSLVEIMKEAFRHAG' A
#
# COMPACT_ATOMS: atom_id res chain seq x y z
N ILE A 1 -7.03 7.41 10.74
CA ILE A 1 -6.62 5.99 10.97
C ILE A 1 -5.18 5.84 11.50
N SER A 2 -4.24 6.71 11.11
CA SER A 2 -2.82 6.59 11.49
C SER A 2 -2.51 6.53 13.00
N THR A 3 -3.26 7.27 13.85
CA THR A 3 -3.07 7.26 15.32
C THR A 3 -3.36 5.89 15.94
N LEU A 4 -4.37 5.17 15.46
CA LEU A 4 -4.71 3.83 15.94
C LEU A 4 -3.61 2.84 15.59
N ILE A 5 -3.13 2.88 14.34
CA ILE A 5 -2.08 1.98 13.86
C ILE A 5 -0.78 2.19 14.64
N ARG A 6 -0.40 3.44 14.94
CA ARG A 6 0.79 3.73 15.76
C ARG A 6 0.72 3.08 17.15
N GLY A 7 -0.47 3.03 17.77
CA GLY A 7 -0.66 2.35 19.05
C GLY A 7 -0.54 0.82 18.98
N PHE A 8 -0.89 0.21 17.83
CA PHE A 8 -0.71 -1.24 17.62
C PHE A 8 0.73 -1.63 17.21
N ARG A 9 1.59 -0.66 16.87
CA ARG A 9 3.01 -0.91 16.59
C ARG A 9 3.86 -1.07 17.86
N GLU A 10 3.27 -1.04 19.05
CA GLU A 10 3.95 -1.35 20.29
C GLU A 10 4.14 -2.88 20.43
N GLY A 11 5.20 -3.42 19.81
CA GLY A 11 5.59 -4.84 19.87
C GLY A 11 5.87 -5.48 18.51
N GLU A 12 5.95 -6.82 18.47
CA GLU A 12 6.20 -7.62 17.25
C GLU A 12 4.91 -8.00 16.50
N GLN A 13 3.89 -7.13 16.50
CA GLN A 13 2.60 -7.42 15.87
C GLN A 13 2.65 -7.16 14.36
N THR A 14 2.15 -8.12 13.56
CA THR A 14 1.91 -7.91 12.13
C THR A 14 0.50 -7.37 11.92
N ILE A 15 0.39 -6.26 11.19
CA ILE A 15 -0.88 -5.62 10.86
C ILE A 15 -1.14 -5.80 9.37
N ILE A 16 -2.27 -6.42 9.02
CA ILE A 16 -2.75 -6.53 7.64
C ILE A 16 -3.91 -5.56 7.46
N ILE A 17 -3.80 -4.67 6.48
CA ILE A 17 -4.82 -3.66 6.16
C ILE A 17 -5.28 -3.88 4.73
N SER A 18 -6.59 -4.04 4.55
CA SER A 18 -7.24 -4.00 3.24
C SER A 18 -8.02 -2.70 3.12
N THR A 19 -7.69 -1.89 2.12
CA THR A 19 -8.38 -0.63 1.84
C THR A 19 -8.43 -0.40 0.33
N HIS A 20 -9.44 0.34 -0.12
CA HIS A 20 -9.52 0.87 -1.49
C HIS A 20 -8.92 2.28 -1.60
N GLU A 21 -8.60 2.91 -0.46
CA GLU A 21 -8.03 4.24 -0.35
C GLU A 21 -6.80 4.20 0.56
N ILE A 22 -5.61 4.40 -0.02
CA ILE A 22 -4.33 4.30 0.68
C ILE A 22 -3.74 5.65 1.08
N ALA A 23 -4.33 6.76 0.65
CA ALA A 23 -3.78 8.10 0.82
C ALA A 23 -3.48 8.47 2.29
N GLU A 24 -4.34 8.05 3.22
CA GLU A 24 -4.14 8.33 4.66
C GLU A 24 -3.04 7.49 5.32
N ILE A 25 -2.67 6.36 4.72
CA ILE A 25 -1.83 5.35 5.35
C ILE A 25 -0.54 5.06 4.58
N GLU A 26 -0.30 5.68 3.43
CA GLU A 26 0.86 5.32 2.58
C GLU A 26 2.21 5.47 3.28
N ASN A 27 2.31 6.43 4.21
CA ASN A 27 3.53 6.74 4.97
C ASN A 27 3.84 5.74 6.09
N ILE A 28 2.93 4.81 6.39
CA ILE A 28 3.09 3.81 7.45
C ILE A 28 3.06 2.38 6.91
N ILE A 29 2.95 2.22 5.59
CA ILE A 29 2.97 0.92 4.92
C ILE A 29 4.42 0.53 4.64
N ASP A 30 4.79 -0.68 5.05
CA ASP A 30 6.10 -1.28 4.76
C ASP A 30 6.04 -2.14 3.47
N GLU A 31 4.96 -2.90 3.25
CA GLU A 31 4.75 -3.77 2.09
C GLU A 31 3.33 -3.62 1.52
N VAL A 32 3.19 -3.65 0.20
CA VAL A 32 1.91 -3.47 -0.50
C VAL A 32 1.63 -4.61 -1.47
N VAL A 33 0.35 -5.00 -1.56
CA VAL A 33 -0.17 -5.95 -2.56
C VAL A 33 -1.39 -5.32 -3.22
N PHE A 34 -1.30 -5.01 -4.51
CA PHE A 34 -2.44 -4.56 -5.31
C PHE A 34 -3.14 -5.77 -5.94
N ILE A 35 -4.42 -5.94 -5.64
CA ILE A 35 -5.24 -7.06 -6.10
C ILE A 35 -6.36 -6.51 -6.99
N ASP A 36 -6.55 -7.11 -8.15
CA ASP A 36 -7.62 -6.81 -9.09
C ASP A 36 -8.21 -8.11 -9.64
N ASN A 37 -9.54 -8.26 -9.62
CA ASN A 37 -10.23 -9.45 -10.15
C ASN A 37 -9.62 -10.80 -9.67
N GLY A 38 -9.25 -10.88 -8.40
CA GLY A 38 -8.65 -12.07 -7.78
C GLY A 38 -7.20 -12.36 -8.20
N ARG A 39 -6.52 -11.41 -8.86
CA ARG A 39 -5.13 -11.53 -9.31
C ARG A 39 -4.26 -10.44 -8.70
N ILE A 40 -3.04 -10.79 -8.33
CA ILE A 40 -2.03 -9.82 -7.89
C ILE A 40 -1.56 -9.04 -9.12
N LYS A 41 -1.76 -7.73 -9.11
CA LYS A 41 -1.26 -6.80 -10.14
C LYS A 41 0.16 -6.34 -9.84
N LEU A 42 0.47 -6.13 -8.56
CA LEU A 42 1.75 -5.63 -8.07
C LEU A 42 1.92 -6.05 -6.62
N ILE A 43 3.16 -6.39 -6.25
CA ILE A 43 3.58 -6.66 -4.88
C ILE A 43 4.98 -6.09 -4.68
N GLY A 44 5.26 -5.52 -3.51
CA GLY A 44 6.60 -5.06 -3.18
C GLY A 44 6.69 -4.23 -1.91
N ASN A 45 7.93 -3.96 -1.50
CA ASN A 45 8.21 -3.00 -0.44
C ASN A 45 7.79 -1.59 -0.88
N ALA A 46 7.14 -0.85 0.02
CA ALA A 46 6.61 0.47 -0.27
C ALA A 46 7.70 1.47 -0.69
N GLU A 47 8.87 1.41 -0.06
CA GLU A 47 9.96 2.35 -0.32
C GLU A 47 10.67 2.04 -1.64
N ASP A 48 10.96 0.78 -1.91
CA ASP A 48 11.56 0.36 -3.17
C ASP A 48 10.68 0.78 -4.36
N LEU A 49 9.37 0.55 -4.26
CA LEU A 49 8.41 0.95 -5.29
C LEU A 49 8.39 2.46 -5.52
N ARG A 50 8.46 3.27 -4.45
CA ARG A 50 8.55 4.74 -4.57
C ARG A 50 9.83 5.18 -5.27
N GLN A 51 10.95 4.57 -4.92
CA GLN A 51 12.27 4.92 -5.47
C GLN A 51 12.41 4.50 -6.93
N GLU A 52 12.02 3.26 -7.27
CA GLU A 52 12.10 2.73 -8.64
C GLU A 52 11.23 3.50 -9.62
N ARG A 53 10.06 3.95 -9.17
CA ARG A 53 9.06 4.61 -10.02
C ARG A 53 9.07 6.13 -9.94
N ALA A 54 9.76 6.71 -8.96
CA ALA A 54 9.70 8.13 -8.64
C ALA A 54 8.25 8.65 -8.48
N MET A 55 7.39 7.83 -7.84
CA MET A 55 5.95 8.08 -7.67
C MET A 55 5.51 7.72 -6.24
N SER A 56 4.48 8.40 -5.73
CA SER A 56 3.78 8.00 -4.50
C SER A 56 3.06 6.66 -4.66
N LEU A 57 2.75 5.97 -3.55
CA LEU A 57 1.98 4.74 -3.63
C LEU A 57 0.58 4.98 -4.23
N VAL A 58 -0.02 6.15 -3.95
CA VAL A 58 -1.30 6.55 -4.56
C VAL A 58 -1.21 6.63 -6.09
N GLU A 59 -0.13 7.18 -6.63
CA GLU A 59 0.08 7.27 -8.08
C GLU A 59 0.31 5.88 -8.70
N ILE A 60 1.10 5.04 -8.04
CA ILE A 60 1.38 3.66 -8.47
C ILE A 60 0.08 2.83 -8.44
N MET A 61 -0.74 2.99 -7.41
CA MET A 61 -2.08 2.37 -7.34
C MET A 61 -2.93 2.80 -8.53
N LYS A 62 -3.06 4.10 -8.79
CA LYS A 62 -3.82 4.62 -9.95
C LYS A 62 -3.29 4.10 -11.28
N GLU A 63 -1.98 3.92 -11.43
CA GLU A 63 -1.37 3.28 -12.60
C GLU A 63 -1.75 1.80 -12.73
N ALA A 64 -1.62 1.02 -11.65
CA ALA A 64 -1.92 -0.40 -11.63
C ALA A 64 -3.38 -0.72 -12.00
N PHE A 65 -4.30 0.17 -11.66
CA PHE A 65 -5.74 0.02 -11.91
C PHE A 65 -6.28 0.80 -13.12
N ARG A 66 -5.45 1.60 -13.82
CA ARG A 66 -5.88 2.40 -14.99
C ARG A 66 -6.32 1.58 -16.21
N HIS A 67 -6.08 0.28 -16.21
CA HIS A 67 -6.45 -0.65 -17.29
C HIS A 67 -7.45 -1.73 -16.87
N ALA A 68 -8.14 -1.56 -15.74
CA ALA A 68 -9.33 -2.36 -15.42
C ALA A 68 -10.52 -1.78 -16.21
N GLY A 69 -10.62 -2.18 -17.47
CA GLY A 69 -11.76 -1.86 -18.35
C GLY A 69 -13.03 -2.60 -17.96
#